data_AF-A0A2P7PYT9-F1
#
_entry.id   AF-A0A2P7PYT9-F1
#
_cell.length_a   1.000
_cell.length_b   1.000
_cell.length_c   1.000
_cell.angle_alpha   90.00
_cell.angle_beta   90.00
_cell.angle_gamma   90.00
#
_symmetry.space_group_name_H-M   'P 1'
#
loop_
_entity.id
_entity.type
_entity.pdbx_description
1 polymer ?
#
loop_
_entity_poly.entity_id
_entity_poly.type
_entity_poly.pdbx_seq_one_letter_code
_entity_poly.pdbx_strand_id
1 'polypeptide(L)'
;MNKYFSVNDKVYNIVEKNPKAIDFLISNGFEQFEDRGMFEKMSKNVSLSMALKLKKMNVDLFEERLVSFLEGETDSVDKALVGKVKKENADINIEGVLPCPIRIPLLEGFESWLEENKNKLDYSIDYELKSANMGLDWIKDQVKTGDVNQIADVLMSAGFDLFFDKELMGQFSDQDVFEAFTDEINSDFCNDYIDLRDPQKKYLITGVVPAVFLVNKDELNGRKIPTKWEDILSEEFEDSVAVPMGDLDLFNALVVTLYKDYGMDGISRLARSYMKNLHPAQMVKAKGKTKSTNPAVSIIPYFFTQMLSGENQVAVWPEDGAVISPIFMIAKKEKKEKIQPIIDFFMSKEIGEIFSANGKFPSTNKEVDNGLKEDQKFKWVGWDFIEKRDIGALLKELEAKFNEEIVK
;
A
#
# COMPACT_ATOMS: atom_id res chain seq x y z
N MET A 1 1.08 4.31 28.00
CA MET A 1 -0.09 5.22 27.99
C MET A 1 0.18 6.31 26.97
N ASN A 2 -0.59 6.30 25.89
CA ASN A 2 -0.50 7.30 24.83
C ASN A 2 -1.12 8.65 25.30
N LYS A 3 -0.88 9.75 24.57
CA LYS A 3 -1.35 11.09 24.96
C LYS A 3 -2.82 11.38 24.59
N TYR A 4 -3.44 10.52 23.78
CA TYR A 4 -4.75 10.77 23.17
C TYR A 4 -5.90 10.20 23.99
N PHE A 5 -5.80 8.95 24.47
CA PHE A 5 -6.85 8.26 25.21
C PHE A 5 -6.29 7.11 26.06
N SER A 6 -7.12 6.56 26.95
CA SER A 6 -6.92 5.27 27.60
C SER A 6 -7.87 4.23 26.99
N VAL A 7 -7.43 2.99 26.78
CA VAL A 7 -8.32 1.91 26.30
C VAL A 7 -9.50 1.63 27.25
N ASN A 8 -9.41 2.09 28.49
CA ASN A 8 -10.51 1.98 29.46
C ASN A 8 -11.49 3.16 29.40
N ASP A 9 -11.19 4.20 28.61
CA ASP A 9 -12.12 5.30 28.36
C ASP A 9 -13.34 4.80 27.58
N LYS A 10 -14.48 5.47 27.80
CA LYS A 10 -15.69 5.24 27.00
C LYS A 10 -15.42 5.63 25.56
N VAL A 11 -15.90 4.81 24.62
CA VAL A 11 -15.75 5.08 23.17
C VAL A 11 -16.24 6.48 22.82
N TYR A 12 -17.33 6.93 23.45
CA TYR A 12 -17.85 8.28 23.28
C TYR A 12 -16.82 9.36 23.62
N ASN A 13 -16.14 9.23 24.77
CA ASN A 13 -15.17 10.21 25.24
C ASN A 13 -13.92 10.25 24.35
N ILE A 14 -13.53 9.08 23.81
CA ILE A 14 -12.38 8.98 22.89
C ILE A 14 -12.68 9.76 21.61
N VAL A 15 -13.88 9.57 21.04
CA VAL A 15 -14.35 10.28 19.84
C VAL A 15 -14.63 11.75 20.11
N GLU A 16 -15.20 12.11 21.26
CA GLU A 16 -15.42 13.52 21.64
C GLU A 16 -14.10 14.28 21.75
N LYS A 17 -13.07 13.65 22.32
CA LYS A 17 -11.72 14.21 22.40
C LYS A 17 -10.97 14.16 21.07
N ASN A 18 -11.28 13.20 20.21
CA ASN A 18 -10.64 12.99 18.91
C ASN A 18 -11.70 12.62 17.85
N PRO A 19 -12.41 13.61 17.25
CA PRO A 19 -13.57 13.33 16.39
C PRO A 19 -13.31 12.34 15.25
N LYS A 20 -12.13 12.40 14.62
CA LYS A 20 -11.70 11.47 13.55
C LYS A 20 -11.56 10.01 13.99
N ALA A 21 -11.49 9.72 15.29
CA ALA A 21 -11.43 8.35 15.78
C ALA A 21 -12.66 7.54 15.37
N ILE A 22 -13.80 8.20 15.08
CA ILE A 22 -15.02 7.52 14.63
C ILE A 22 -14.81 6.82 13.28
N ASP A 23 -14.13 7.45 12.33
CA ASP A 23 -13.88 6.89 10.99
C ASP A 23 -12.97 5.67 11.09
N PHE A 24 -11.95 5.75 11.94
CA PHE A 24 -11.09 4.63 12.25
C PHE A 24 -11.86 3.47 12.90
N LEU A 25 -12.75 3.76 13.86
CA LEU A 25 -13.56 2.73 14.51
C LEU A 25 -14.49 2.04 13.52
N ILE A 26 -15.21 2.81 12.69
CA ILE A 26 -16.11 2.29 11.65
C ILE A 26 -15.34 1.36 10.71
N SER A 27 -14.20 1.83 10.18
CA SER A 27 -13.36 1.09 9.23
C SER A 27 -12.65 -0.12 9.84
N ASN A 28 -12.71 -0.31 11.16
CA ASN A 28 -12.05 -1.41 11.87
C ASN A 28 -13.04 -2.24 12.68
N GLY A 29 -14.21 -2.48 12.09
CA GLY A 29 -15.21 -3.41 12.61
C GLY A 29 -16.12 -2.80 13.66
N PHE A 30 -16.44 -1.50 13.57
CA PHE A 30 -17.56 -0.89 14.29
C PHE A 30 -18.52 -0.18 13.32
N GLU A 31 -18.93 -0.86 12.24
CA GLU A 31 -19.76 -0.30 11.16
C GLU A 31 -21.07 0.30 11.70
N GLN A 32 -21.61 -0.30 12.78
CA GLN A 32 -22.82 0.19 13.43
C GLN A 32 -22.70 1.63 14.01
N PHE A 33 -21.50 2.21 14.05
CA PHE A 33 -21.30 3.60 14.46
C PHE A 33 -21.54 4.61 13.33
N GLU A 34 -21.77 4.17 12.09
CA GLU A 34 -22.30 5.02 11.01
C GLU A 34 -23.69 5.59 11.37
N ASP A 35 -24.50 4.82 12.10
CA ASP A 35 -25.75 5.33 12.68
C ASP A 35 -25.45 6.14 13.95
N ARG A 36 -25.67 7.46 13.85
CA ARG A 36 -25.43 8.40 14.96
C ARG A 36 -26.24 8.09 16.22
N GLY A 37 -27.47 7.61 16.09
CA GLY A 37 -28.32 7.24 17.22
C GLY A 37 -27.83 5.98 17.93
N MET A 38 -27.28 5.02 17.18
CA MET A 38 -26.68 3.79 17.70
C MET A 38 -25.32 4.08 18.34
N PHE A 39 -24.49 4.91 17.71
CA PHE A 39 -23.25 5.42 18.27
C PHE A 39 -23.49 6.07 19.63
N GLU A 40 -24.38 7.05 19.75
CA GLU A 40 -24.62 7.77 21.01
C GLU A 40 -25.10 6.87 22.15
N LYS A 41 -25.93 5.86 21.87
CA LYS A 41 -26.45 4.94 22.90
C LYS A 41 -25.40 3.94 23.39
N MET A 42 -24.61 3.39 22.46
CA MET A 42 -23.65 2.33 22.79
C MET A 42 -22.33 2.88 23.31
N SER A 43 -21.80 3.93 22.67
CA SER A 43 -20.46 4.45 22.94
C SER A 43 -20.32 5.11 24.32
N LYS A 44 -21.43 5.62 24.90
CA LYS A 44 -21.45 6.22 26.25
C LYS A 44 -21.30 5.18 27.37
N ASN A 45 -21.68 3.93 27.10
CA ASN A 45 -21.76 2.88 28.12
C ASN A 45 -20.63 1.84 28.02
N VAL A 46 -19.92 1.75 26.90
CA VAL A 46 -18.90 0.74 26.65
C VAL A 46 -17.51 1.38 26.54
N SER A 47 -16.50 0.80 27.20
CA SER A 47 -15.09 1.20 27.00
C SER A 47 -14.51 0.59 25.73
N LEU A 48 -13.48 1.21 25.16
CA LEU A 48 -12.81 0.65 23.98
C LEU A 48 -12.33 -0.79 24.22
N SER A 49 -11.68 -1.04 25.37
CA SER A 49 -11.20 -2.37 25.76
C SER A 49 -12.30 -3.42 25.85
N MET A 50 -13.49 -3.04 26.33
CA MET A 50 -14.64 -3.94 26.45
C MET A 50 -15.26 -4.23 25.08
N ALA A 51 -15.36 -3.21 24.23
CA ALA A 51 -15.87 -3.32 22.88
C ALA A 51 -14.99 -4.26 22.02
N LEU A 52 -13.67 -4.12 22.12
CA LEU A 52 -12.69 -4.96 21.43
C LEU A 52 -12.71 -6.41 21.91
N LYS A 53 -12.82 -6.63 23.22
CA LYS A 53 -12.93 -7.99 23.79
C LYS A 53 -14.19 -8.71 23.33
N LEU A 54 -15.33 -8.00 23.24
CA LEU A 54 -16.59 -8.58 22.74
C LEU A 54 -16.46 -9.01 21.27
N LYS A 55 -15.71 -8.26 20.46
CA LYS A 55 -15.40 -8.61 19.07
C LYS A 55 -14.18 -9.54 18.91
N LYS A 56 -13.61 -10.06 19.99
CA LYS A 56 -12.40 -10.92 19.99
C LYS A 56 -11.19 -10.29 19.29
N MET A 57 -11.06 -8.96 19.36
CA MET A 57 -9.96 -8.20 18.78
C MET A 57 -8.83 -8.02 19.80
N ASN A 58 -7.58 -7.98 19.32
CA ASN A 58 -6.41 -7.72 20.17
C ASN A 58 -6.39 -6.23 20.59
N VAL A 59 -6.50 -5.98 21.91
CA VAL A 59 -6.63 -4.62 22.47
C VAL A 59 -5.38 -3.79 22.24
N ASP A 60 -4.20 -4.38 22.43
CA ASP A 60 -2.92 -3.67 22.34
C ASP A 60 -2.63 -3.26 20.88
N LEU A 61 -2.85 -4.19 19.94
CA LEU A 61 -2.69 -3.92 18.51
C LEU A 61 -3.68 -2.86 18.01
N PHE A 62 -4.92 -2.90 18.49
CA PHE A 62 -5.93 -1.90 18.10
C PHE A 62 -5.60 -0.52 18.68
N GLU A 63 -5.15 -0.46 19.94
CA GLU A 63 -4.67 0.79 20.56
C GLU A 63 -3.53 1.39 19.73
N GLU A 64 -2.52 0.59 19.37
CA GLU A 64 -1.38 1.04 18.57
C GLU A 64 -1.81 1.62 17.22
N ARG A 65 -2.73 0.94 16.50
CA ARG A 65 -3.23 1.41 15.21
C ARG A 65 -4.04 2.70 15.34
N LEU A 66 -4.91 2.81 16.36
CA LEU A 66 -5.68 4.03 16.61
C LEU A 66 -4.76 5.19 17.02
N VAL A 67 -3.76 4.94 17.86
CA VAL A 67 -2.76 5.97 18.21
C VAL A 67 -1.98 6.41 16.98
N SER A 68 -1.51 5.49 16.13
CA SER A 68 -0.82 5.83 14.89
C SER A 68 -1.69 6.66 13.95
N PHE A 69 -2.99 6.37 13.88
CA PHE A 69 -3.96 7.15 13.12
C PHE A 69 -4.14 8.57 13.69
N LEU A 70 -4.18 8.70 15.02
CA LEU A 70 -4.32 10.00 15.69
C LEU A 70 -3.02 10.83 15.66
N GLU A 71 -1.85 10.19 15.61
CA GLU A 71 -0.53 10.83 15.51
C GLU A 71 -0.22 11.41 14.12
N GLY A 72 -0.85 10.91 13.06
CA GLY A 72 -0.55 11.28 11.67
C GLY A 72 -0.91 12.72 11.24
N GLU A 73 -1.35 13.60 12.14
CA GLU A 73 -1.75 14.99 11.82
C GLU A 73 -1.40 16.00 12.93
N THR A 74 -0.13 16.15 13.26
CA THR A 74 0.30 17.47 13.76
C THR A 74 0.98 18.21 12.63
N ASP A 75 0.28 19.25 12.18
CA ASP A 75 0.64 20.29 11.22
C ASP A 75 0.21 20.07 9.77
N SER A 76 -0.82 20.83 9.40
CA SER A 76 -1.48 21.01 8.09
C SER A 76 -2.34 19.85 7.61
N VAL A 77 -3.66 20.07 7.54
CA VAL A 77 -4.65 19.60 6.53
C VAL A 77 -6.05 19.73 7.17
N ASP A 78 -6.53 20.97 7.28
CA ASP A 78 -7.95 21.27 7.59
C ASP A 78 -8.76 21.52 6.29
N LYS A 79 -8.27 21.04 5.14
CA LYS A 79 -8.87 21.30 3.82
C LYS A 79 -9.31 20.06 3.01
N ALA A 80 -8.82 18.85 3.33
CA ALA A 80 -9.17 17.65 2.57
C ALA A 80 -10.51 17.00 2.99
N LEU A 81 -11.17 17.51 4.04
CA LEU A 81 -12.44 17.02 4.58
C LEU A 81 -13.62 17.98 4.34
N VAL A 82 -13.48 18.99 3.46
CA VAL A 82 -14.65 19.74 2.99
C VAL A 82 -15.37 18.86 1.96
N GLY A 83 -16.46 18.23 2.41
CA GLY A 83 -17.26 17.28 1.64
C GLY A 83 -17.48 17.72 0.20
N LYS A 84 -16.86 16.98 -0.74
CA LYS A 84 -17.31 16.99 -2.12
C LYS A 84 -18.65 16.28 -2.19
N VAL A 85 -19.63 16.97 -2.74
CA VAL A 85 -20.90 16.37 -3.13
C VAL A 85 -20.58 15.38 -4.25
N LYS A 86 -20.75 14.08 -3.96
CA LYS A 86 -20.66 13.01 -4.98
C LYS A 86 -21.51 13.43 -6.17
N LYS A 87 -20.90 13.52 -7.36
CA LYS A 87 -21.68 13.86 -8.56
C LYS A 87 -22.39 12.61 -9.04
N GLU A 88 -23.65 12.45 -8.64
CA GLU A 88 -24.50 11.41 -9.22
C GLU A 88 -24.54 11.57 -10.75
N ASN A 89 -24.18 10.50 -11.47
CA ASN A 89 -24.12 10.42 -12.95
C ASN A 89 -23.04 11.29 -13.63
N ALA A 90 -21.82 11.33 -13.09
CA ALA A 90 -20.70 11.88 -13.84
C ALA A 90 -20.38 11.07 -15.11
N ASP A 91 -19.88 11.74 -16.14
CA ASP A 91 -19.50 11.08 -17.41
C ASP A 91 -18.30 10.16 -17.24
N ILE A 92 -17.37 10.54 -16.36
CA ILE A 92 -16.15 9.81 -16.01
C ILE A 92 -16.07 9.65 -14.50
N ASN A 93 -15.90 8.41 -14.06
CA ASN A 93 -15.64 8.05 -12.67
C ASN A 93 -14.21 7.56 -12.50
N ILE A 94 -13.50 8.07 -11.50
CA ILE A 94 -12.14 7.66 -11.15
C ILE A 94 -12.15 7.13 -9.73
N GLU A 95 -11.74 5.89 -9.53
CA GLU A 95 -11.68 5.28 -8.21
C GLU A 95 -10.29 4.75 -7.93
N GLY A 96 -9.95 4.63 -6.66
CA GLY A 96 -8.68 4.02 -6.33
C GLY A 96 -8.25 4.16 -4.90
N VAL A 97 -7.13 3.52 -4.63
CA VAL A 97 -6.53 3.49 -3.32
C VAL A 97 -5.03 3.71 -3.47
N LEU A 98 -4.50 4.69 -2.75
CA LEU A 98 -3.11 5.13 -2.89
C LEU A 98 -2.39 5.19 -1.54
N PRO A 99 -1.07 4.97 -1.50
CA PRO A 99 -0.26 5.19 -0.30
C PRO A 99 -0.44 6.61 0.26
N CYS A 100 -0.62 6.72 1.58
CA CYS A 100 -0.88 8.01 2.26
C CYS A 100 0.10 9.14 1.88
N PRO A 101 1.43 8.90 1.79
CA PRO A 101 2.38 9.98 1.52
C PRO A 101 2.19 10.68 0.17
N ILE A 102 1.65 9.98 -0.83
CA ILE A 102 1.46 10.51 -2.18
C ILE A 102 0.02 10.94 -2.45
N ARG A 103 -0.94 10.39 -1.68
CA ARG A 103 -2.38 10.62 -1.91
C ARG A 103 -2.76 12.09 -1.82
N ILE A 104 -2.34 12.79 -0.75
CA ILE A 104 -2.73 14.19 -0.53
C ILE A 104 -2.16 15.10 -1.61
N PRO A 105 -0.85 15.10 -1.89
CA PRO A 105 -0.29 15.91 -2.97
C PRO A 105 -0.92 15.61 -4.34
N LEU A 106 -1.20 14.34 -4.63
CA LEU A 106 -1.86 13.95 -5.88
C LEU A 106 -3.28 14.53 -5.98
N LEU A 107 -4.05 14.46 -4.89
CA LEU A 107 -5.40 15.02 -4.84
C LEU A 107 -5.38 16.53 -5.05
N GLU A 108 -4.48 17.25 -4.39
CA GLU A 108 -4.34 18.71 -4.56
C GLU A 108 -3.95 19.07 -6.00
N GLY A 109 -3.01 18.33 -6.60
CA GLY A 109 -2.64 18.50 -8.00
C GLY A 109 -3.82 18.22 -8.94
N PHE A 110 -4.57 17.14 -8.70
CA PHE A 110 -5.69 16.77 -9.55
C PHE A 110 -6.85 17.76 -9.45
N GLU A 111 -7.14 18.28 -8.26
CA GLU A 111 -8.13 19.33 -8.07
C GLU A 111 -7.75 20.62 -8.79
N SER A 112 -6.47 21.00 -8.73
CA SER A 112 -5.96 22.17 -9.45
C SER A 112 -6.10 21.98 -10.95
N TRP A 113 -5.70 20.81 -11.48
CA TRP A 113 -5.86 20.46 -12.89
C TRP A 113 -7.32 20.48 -13.34
N LEU A 114 -8.26 19.97 -12.53
CA LEU A 114 -9.69 20.00 -12.83
C LEU A 114 -10.22 21.43 -12.95
N GLU A 115 -9.82 22.33 -12.05
CA GLU A 115 -10.27 23.73 -12.10
C GLU A 115 -9.68 24.48 -13.31
N GLU A 116 -8.41 24.25 -13.64
CA GLU A 116 -7.75 24.84 -14.82
C GLU A 116 -8.35 24.36 -16.15
N ASN A 117 -8.86 23.13 -16.18
CA ASN A 117 -9.43 22.52 -17.39
C ASN A 117 -10.96 22.52 -17.42
N LYS A 118 -11.63 23.06 -16.38
CA LYS A 118 -13.09 23.09 -16.27
C LYS A 118 -13.84 23.68 -17.47
N ASN A 119 -13.24 24.67 -18.14
CA ASN A 119 -13.81 25.30 -19.33
C ASN A 119 -13.41 24.60 -20.65
N LYS A 120 -12.44 23.68 -20.60
CA LYS A 120 -11.96 22.91 -21.76
C LYS A 120 -12.61 21.53 -21.83
N LEU A 121 -12.99 20.96 -20.69
CA LEU A 121 -13.71 19.71 -20.59
C LEU A 121 -15.21 19.97 -20.79
N ASP A 122 -15.81 19.29 -21.76
CA ASP A 122 -17.25 19.33 -22.04
C ASP A 122 -18.03 18.21 -21.30
N TYR A 123 -17.38 17.54 -20.36
CA TYR A 123 -17.92 16.44 -19.56
C TYR A 123 -17.57 16.59 -18.08
N SER A 124 -18.31 15.86 -17.25
CA SER A 124 -18.15 15.85 -15.80
C SER A 124 -17.27 14.69 -15.34
N ILE A 125 -16.43 14.96 -14.34
CA ILE A 125 -15.57 13.97 -13.68
C ILE A 125 -15.98 13.90 -12.20
N ASP A 126 -16.20 12.69 -11.72
CA ASP A 126 -16.28 12.32 -10.29
C ASP A 126 -15.08 11.45 -9.93
N TYR A 127 -14.62 11.54 -8.68
CA TYR A 127 -13.51 10.72 -8.25
C TYR A 127 -13.52 10.40 -6.75
N GLU A 128 -13.04 9.20 -6.42
CA GLU A 128 -12.92 8.69 -5.05
C GLU A 128 -11.57 7.96 -4.89
N LEU A 129 -10.52 8.74 -4.57
CA LEU A 129 -9.19 8.21 -4.26
C LEU A 129 -9.00 8.12 -2.74
N LYS A 130 -9.08 6.90 -2.21
CA LYS A 130 -8.94 6.58 -0.77
C LYS A 130 -7.50 6.25 -0.40
N SER A 131 -7.24 6.16 0.89
CA SER A 131 -5.95 5.77 1.44
C SER A 131 -5.80 4.26 1.49
N ALA A 132 -4.60 3.75 1.20
CA ALA A 132 -4.24 2.32 1.28
C ALA A 132 -4.68 1.63 2.58
N ASN A 133 -4.63 2.36 3.70
CA ASN A 133 -5.07 1.83 4.99
C ASN A 133 -6.57 1.52 5.10
N MET A 134 -7.42 2.05 4.19
CA MET A 134 -8.86 1.77 4.15
C MET A 134 -9.16 0.45 3.42
N GLY A 135 -8.16 -0.15 2.77
CA GLY A 135 -8.32 -1.36 1.99
C GLY A 135 -9.13 -1.18 0.71
N LEU A 136 -9.39 -2.30 0.04
CA LEU A 136 -9.98 -2.37 -1.30
C LEU A 136 -11.38 -2.99 -1.32
N ASP A 137 -11.96 -3.33 -0.16
CA ASP A 137 -13.17 -4.14 -0.08
C ASP A 137 -14.35 -3.53 -0.84
N TRP A 138 -14.54 -2.20 -0.76
CA TRP A 138 -15.59 -1.50 -1.50
C TRP A 138 -15.44 -1.61 -3.02
N ILE A 139 -14.21 -1.59 -3.54
CA ILE A 139 -13.93 -1.80 -4.98
C ILE A 139 -14.13 -3.28 -5.33
N LYS A 140 -13.62 -4.18 -4.50
CA LYS A 140 -13.77 -5.62 -4.69
C LYS A 140 -15.24 -6.02 -4.75
N ASP A 141 -16.09 -5.41 -3.95
CA ASP A 141 -17.53 -5.71 -3.93
C ASP A 141 -18.22 -5.26 -5.22
N GLN A 142 -17.85 -4.11 -5.81
CA GLN A 142 -18.30 -3.70 -7.15
C GLN A 142 -17.81 -4.68 -8.22
N VAL A 143 -16.53 -5.05 -8.20
CA VAL A 143 -15.90 -5.94 -9.18
C VAL A 143 -16.52 -7.34 -9.15
N LYS A 144 -16.80 -7.88 -7.96
CA LYS A 144 -17.44 -9.20 -7.77
C LYS A 144 -18.85 -9.30 -8.36
N THR A 145 -19.50 -8.18 -8.68
CA THR A 145 -20.81 -8.23 -9.36
C THR A 145 -20.70 -8.76 -10.79
N GLY A 146 -19.51 -8.73 -11.39
CA GLY A 146 -19.28 -9.08 -12.79
C GLY A 146 -19.82 -8.05 -13.78
N ASP A 147 -20.36 -6.92 -13.30
CA ASP A 147 -20.89 -5.85 -14.13
C ASP A 147 -19.82 -4.78 -14.34
N VAL A 148 -19.28 -4.74 -15.56
CA VAL A 148 -18.26 -3.76 -15.98
C VAL A 148 -18.71 -2.30 -15.80
N ASN A 149 -20.03 -2.03 -15.80
CA ASN A 149 -20.56 -0.68 -15.61
C ASN A 149 -20.43 -0.19 -14.16
N GLN A 150 -20.29 -1.11 -13.20
CA GLN A 150 -20.07 -0.77 -11.79
C GLN A 150 -18.61 -0.48 -11.46
N ILE A 151 -17.70 -0.76 -12.39
CA ILE A 151 -16.28 -0.45 -12.26
C ILE A 151 -16.05 0.97 -12.78
N ALA A 152 -15.23 1.75 -12.07
CA ALA A 152 -14.79 3.07 -12.52
C ALA A 152 -14.18 3.06 -13.92
N ASP A 153 -14.23 4.21 -14.58
CA ASP A 153 -13.65 4.41 -15.90
C ASP A 153 -12.12 4.46 -15.85
N VAL A 154 -11.57 4.96 -14.75
CA VAL A 154 -10.15 4.87 -14.39
C VAL A 154 -10.06 4.30 -12.99
N LEU A 155 -9.23 3.27 -12.82
CA LEU A 155 -9.02 2.62 -11.53
C LEU A 155 -7.53 2.56 -11.20
N MET A 156 -7.17 3.03 -10.00
CA MET A 156 -5.78 3.07 -9.54
C MET A 156 -5.62 2.32 -8.20
N SER A 157 -4.66 1.41 -8.13
CA SER A 157 -4.37 0.71 -6.86
C SER A 157 -2.95 0.15 -6.83
N ALA A 158 -2.38 0.03 -5.64
CA ALA A 158 -1.11 -0.64 -5.43
C ALA A 158 -1.29 -2.16 -5.31
N GLY A 159 -0.23 -2.90 -5.62
CA GLY A 159 -0.18 -4.34 -5.37
C GLY A 159 -0.93 -5.18 -6.39
N PHE A 160 -0.94 -6.49 -6.14
CA PHE A 160 -1.33 -7.50 -7.13
C PHE A 160 -2.76 -8.03 -6.96
N ASP A 161 -3.28 -7.94 -5.74
CA ASP A 161 -4.47 -8.66 -5.28
C ASP A 161 -5.74 -8.29 -6.06
N LEU A 162 -5.93 -7.01 -6.38
CA LEU A 162 -7.12 -6.58 -7.13
C LEU A 162 -7.03 -6.92 -8.62
N PHE A 163 -5.90 -6.60 -9.26
CA PHE A 163 -5.78 -6.57 -10.71
C PHE A 163 -5.56 -7.94 -11.36
N PHE A 164 -4.95 -8.88 -10.63
CA PHE A 164 -4.49 -10.15 -11.16
C PHE A 164 -5.12 -11.37 -10.47
N ASP A 165 -6.17 -11.17 -9.68
CA ASP A 165 -7.08 -12.24 -9.23
C ASP A 165 -8.17 -12.46 -10.29
N LYS A 166 -8.33 -13.71 -10.74
CA LYS A 166 -9.32 -14.08 -11.77
C LYS A 166 -10.77 -13.91 -11.32
N GLU A 167 -11.04 -13.98 -10.02
CA GLU A 167 -12.37 -13.74 -9.43
C GLU A 167 -12.66 -12.25 -9.22
N LEU A 168 -11.63 -11.39 -9.33
CA LEU A 168 -11.74 -9.94 -9.26
C LEU A 168 -11.55 -9.33 -10.65
N MET A 169 -10.58 -8.43 -10.86
CA MET A 169 -10.43 -7.73 -12.14
C MET A 169 -10.08 -8.66 -13.29
N GLY A 170 -9.46 -9.82 -13.01
CA GLY A 170 -9.07 -10.79 -14.03
C GLY A 170 -10.24 -11.33 -14.85
N GLN A 171 -11.47 -11.33 -14.31
CA GLN A 171 -12.67 -11.75 -15.06
C GLN A 171 -13.03 -10.81 -16.24
N PHE A 172 -12.52 -9.58 -16.22
CA PHE A 172 -12.72 -8.59 -17.28
C PHE A 172 -11.54 -8.57 -18.27
N SER A 173 -10.42 -9.22 -17.94
CA SER A 173 -9.21 -9.24 -18.78
C SER A 173 -9.42 -9.94 -20.13
N ASP A 174 -10.32 -10.93 -20.19
CA ASP A 174 -10.70 -11.64 -21.42
C ASP A 174 -11.72 -10.87 -22.28
N GLN A 175 -12.34 -9.82 -21.73
CA GLN A 175 -13.39 -9.04 -22.38
C GLN A 175 -12.83 -7.84 -23.18
N ASP A 176 -11.51 -7.63 -23.21
CA ASP A 176 -10.82 -6.49 -23.87
C ASP A 176 -11.38 -5.10 -23.46
N VAL A 177 -11.77 -4.97 -22.19
CA VAL A 177 -12.45 -3.78 -21.64
C VAL A 177 -11.48 -2.61 -21.43
N PHE A 178 -10.24 -2.92 -21.03
CA PHE A 178 -9.27 -1.93 -20.57
C PHE A 178 -8.15 -1.74 -21.58
N GLU A 179 -7.79 -0.48 -21.84
CA GLU A 179 -6.64 -0.11 -22.64
C GLU A 179 -5.98 1.15 -22.05
N ALA A 180 -4.74 1.01 -21.61
CA ALA A 180 -3.92 2.10 -21.09
C ALA A 180 -2.45 1.74 -21.32
N PHE A 181 -1.72 2.57 -22.05
CA PHE A 181 -0.29 2.33 -22.31
C PHE A 181 0.48 3.60 -22.62
N THR A 182 1.79 3.51 -22.40
CA THR A 182 2.78 4.48 -22.87
C THR A 182 3.96 3.70 -23.44
N ASP A 183 4.49 4.14 -24.57
CA ASP A 183 5.65 3.50 -25.20
C ASP A 183 6.96 3.92 -24.52
N GLU A 184 6.94 5.05 -23.81
CA GLU A 184 8.08 5.65 -23.13
C GLU A 184 7.84 5.73 -21.62
N ILE A 185 8.74 5.12 -20.86
CA ILE A 185 8.83 5.23 -19.40
C ILE A 185 10.28 5.52 -18.99
N ASN A 186 10.48 5.80 -17.71
CA ASN A 186 11.78 6.02 -17.11
C ASN A 186 12.77 4.88 -17.39
N SER A 187 14.04 5.22 -17.68
CA SER A 187 15.11 4.27 -17.96
C SER A 187 15.43 3.33 -16.78
N ASP A 188 15.13 3.73 -15.55
CA ASP A 188 15.25 2.88 -14.36
C ASP A 188 14.33 1.64 -14.46
N PHE A 189 13.24 1.75 -15.22
CA PHE A 189 12.18 0.75 -15.36
C PHE A 189 12.03 0.19 -16.78
N CYS A 190 12.88 0.61 -17.72
CA CYS A 190 12.92 0.13 -19.09
C CYS A 190 14.38 -0.03 -19.53
N ASN A 191 14.95 -1.20 -19.23
CA ASN A 191 16.34 -1.56 -19.51
C ASN A 191 16.50 -3.08 -19.66
N ASP A 192 17.74 -3.57 -19.79
CA ASP A 192 18.04 -4.96 -20.12
C ASP A 192 17.53 -6.00 -19.10
N TYR A 193 17.24 -5.61 -17.85
CA TYR A 193 16.83 -6.55 -16.79
C TYR A 193 15.43 -6.31 -16.26
N ILE A 194 14.84 -5.12 -16.49
CA ILE A 194 13.48 -4.79 -16.07
C ILE A 194 12.78 -3.96 -17.14
N ASP A 195 11.55 -4.37 -17.47
CA ASP A 195 10.62 -3.60 -18.29
C ASP A 195 9.25 -3.62 -17.61
N LEU A 196 8.79 -2.44 -17.19
CA LEU A 196 7.49 -2.25 -16.56
C LEU A 196 6.37 -1.95 -17.55
N ARG A 197 6.67 -1.80 -18.85
CA ARG A 197 5.61 -1.60 -19.86
C ARG A 197 4.83 -2.88 -20.04
N ASP A 198 3.51 -2.78 -19.91
CA ASP A 198 2.62 -3.91 -20.15
C ASP A 198 2.56 -4.26 -21.66
N PRO A 199 3.02 -5.45 -22.07
CA PRO A 199 2.96 -5.86 -23.48
C PRO A 199 1.54 -5.96 -24.02
N GLN A 200 0.53 -6.16 -23.16
CA GLN A 200 -0.88 -6.23 -23.55
C GLN A 200 -1.58 -4.87 -23.55
N LYS A 201 -0.91 -3.79 -23.11
CA LYS A 201 -1.43 -2.41 -23.12
C LYS A 201 -2.71 -2.22 -22.30
N LYS A 202 -2.89 -2.99 -21.24
CA LYS A 202 -4.03 -2.94 -20.31
C LYS A 202 -3.71 -2.11 -19.06
N TYR A 203 -2.48 -2.20 -18.59
CA TYR A 203 -2.04 -1.59 -17.34
C TYR A 203 -0.94 -0.54 -17.58
N LEU A 204 -1.11 0.61 -16.94
CA LEU A 204 -0.03 1.56 -16.68
C LEU A 204 0.49 1.34 -15.26
N ILE A 205 1.78 1.60 -15.05
CA ILE A 205 2.37 1.71 -13.71
C ILE A 205 2.80 3.17 -13.57
N THR A 206 2.29 3.87 -12.56
CA THR A 206 2.61 5.31 -12.31
C THR A 206 3.87 5.49 -11.47
N GLY A 207 4.14 4.52 -10.60
CA GLY A 207 5.33 4.47 -9.75
C GLY A 207 5.40 3.15 -8.98
N VAL A 208 6.47 2.98 -8.22
CA VAL A 208 6.74 1.75 -7.47
C VAL A 208 7.06 2.01 -6.01
N VAL A 209 6.70 1.05 -5.16
CA VAL A 209 7.05 1.02 -3.74
C VAL A 209 8.14 -0.03 -3.52
N PRO A 210 9.42 0.35 -3.40
CA PRO A 210 10.51 -0.61 -3.21
C PRO A 210 10.64 -1.05 -1.74
N ALA A 211 10.71 -2.37 -1.54
CA ALA A 211 11.00 -3.02 -0.27
C ALA A 211 12.52 -3.18 -0.09
N VAL A 212 13.04 -2.72 1.04
CA VAL A 212 14.47 -2.78 1.40
C VAL A 212 14.64 -3.35 2.81
N PHE A 213 15.89 -3.61 3.19
CA PHE A 213 16.21 -4.02 4.56
C PHE A 213 16.49 -2.80 5.43
N LEU A 214 15.87 -2.76 6.60
CA LEU A 214 16.31 -1.92 7.71
C LEU A 214 17.00 -2.81 8.74
N VAL A 215 18.32 -2.69 8.83
CA VAL A 215 19.16 -3.53 9.68
C VAL A 215 19.44 -2.83 11.00
N ASN A 216 19.13 -3.49 12.11
CA ASN A 216 19.48 -3.05 13.44
C ASN A 216 20.84 -3.65 13.85
N LYS A 217 21.88 -2.82 13.83
CA LYS A 217 23.27 -3.24 14.13
C LYS A 217 23.42 -3.78 15.55
N ASP A 218 22.60 -3.32 16.49
CA ASP A 218 22.64 -3.76 17.89
C ASP A 218 22.10 -5.19 18.06
N GLU A 219 21.25 -5.65 17.14
CA GLU A 219 20.60 -6.98 17.19
C GLU A 219 21.24 -7.98 16.20
N LEU A 220 22.27 -7.58 15.44
CA LEU A 220 23.01 -8.48 14.56
C LEU A 220 23.75 -9.57 15.35
N ASN A 221 24.16 -9.34 16.60
CA ASN A 221 24.80 -10.36 17.44
C ASN A 221 25.99 -11.08 16.77
N GLY A 222 26.80 -10.34 15.99
CA GLY A 222 27.95 -10.88 15.25
C GLY A 222 27.66 -11.35 13.83
N ARG A 223 26.39 -11.37 13.41
CA ARG A 223 25.96 -11.66 12.04
C ARG A 223 26.40 -10.57 11.09
N LYS A 224 26.61 -10.94 9.83
CA LYS A 224 26.89 -9.95 8.78
C LYS A 224 25.62 -9.17 8.43
N ILE A 225 25.80 -7.94 7.95
CA ILE A 225 24.70 -7.17 7.37
C ILE A 225 24.22 -7.92 6.11
N PRO A 226 22.93 -8.29 6.00
CA PRO A 226 22.41 -8.95 4.80
C PRO A 226 22.45 -7.98 3.62
N THR A 227 22.83 -8.51 2.47
CA THR A 227 22.99 -7.76 1.21
C THR A 227 22.05 -8.26 0.12
N LYS A 228 21.46 -9.45 0.28
CA LYS A 228 20.54 -10.07 -0.68
C LYS A 228 19.35 -10.70 0.03
N TRP A 229 18.28 -10.97 -0.71
CA TRP A 229 17.11 -11.66 -0.16
C TRP A 229 17.45 -13.06 0.35
N GLU A 230 18.37 -13.77 -0.29
CA GLU A 230 18.81 -15.09 0.17
C GLU A 230 19.43 -15.06 1.57
N ASP A 231 20.14 -13.98 1.93
CA ASP A 231 20.83 -13.86 3.22
C ASP A 231 19.82 -13.92 4.37
N ILE A 232 18.71 -13.17 4.26
CA ILE A 232 17.66 -13.15 5.29
C ILE A 232 16.84 -14.44 5.32
N LEU A 233 16.94 -15.30 4.30
CA LEU A 233 16.28 -16.60 4.23
C LEU A 233 17.18 -17.75 4.75
N SER A 234 18.36 -17.44 5.28
CA SER A 234 19.28 -18.44 5.85
C SER A 234 18.89 -18.81 7.30
N GLU A 235 19.46 -19.91 7.81
CA GLU A 235 19.28 -20.32 9.21
C GLU A 235 19.88 -19.29 10.20
N GLU A 236 20.88 -18.49 9.78
CA GLU A 236 21.48 -17.43 10.59
C GLU A 236 20.49 -16.30 10.96
N PHE A 237 19.40 -16.17 10.19
CA PHE A 237 18.36 -15.17 10.40
C PHE A 237 17.02 -15.73 10.91
N GLU A 238 16.99 -16.99 11.35
CA GLU A 238 15.84 -17.57 12.06
C GLU A 238 15.35 -16.66 13.21
N ASP A 239 14.03 -16.52 13.35
CA ASP A 239 13.35 -15.71 14.37
C ASP A 239 13.92 -14.29 14.54
N SER A 240 14.34 -13.63 13.45
CA SER A 240 15.03 -12.33 13.55
C SER A 240 14.64 -11.29 12.52
N VAL A 241 13.69 -11.61 11.64
CA VAL A 241 13.21 -10.72 10.59
C VAL A 241 11.78 -10.26 10.89
N ALA A 242 11.53 -8.96 10.81
CA ALA A 242 10.18 -8.43 10.82
C ALA A 242 9.64 -8.30 9.39
N VAL A 243 8.49 -8.92 9.15
CA VAL A 243 7.81 -8.96 7.85
C VAL A 243 6.54 -8.11 7.94
N PRO A 244 6.28 -7.21 6.96
CA PRO A 244 5.19 -6.24 7.02
C PRO A 244 3.84 -6.84 6.61
N MET A 245 3.35 -7.85 7.33
CA MET A 245 2.08 -8.54 7.01
C MET A 245 0.85 -7.63 7.11
N GLY A 246 0.95 -6.51 7.83
CA GLY A 246 -0.12 -5.51 7.90
C GLY A 246 -0.21 -4.59 6.67
N ASP A 247 0.80 -4.62 5.80
CA ASP A 247 0.84 -3.91 4.52
C ASP A 247 0.68 -4.96 3.41
N LEU A 248 -0.59 -5.28 3.09
CA LEU A 248 -0.91 -6.38 2.19
C LEU A 248 -0.28 -6.18 0.80
N ASP A 249 -0.18 -4.96 0.31
CA ASP A 249 0.39 -4.67 -1.02
C ASP A 249 1.90 -4.99 -1.07
N LEU A 250 2.62 -4.68 0.01
CA LEU A 250 4.04 -5.00 0.14
C LEU A 250 4.28 -6.48 0.44
N PHE A 251 3.47 -7.07 1.33
CA PHE A 251 3.56 -8.48 1.67
C PHE A 251 3.30 -9.36 0.44
N ASN A 252 2.27 -9.03 -0.34
CA ASN A 252 1.93 -9.73 -1.58
C ASN A 252 3.10 -9.66 -2.58
N ALA A 253 3.67 -8.48 -2.78
CA ALA A 253 4.84 -8.29 -3.64
C ALA A 253 6.05 -9.12 -3.19
N LEU A 254 6.28 -9.18 -1.87
CA LEU A 254 7.36 -9.97 -1.27
C LEU A 254 7.17 -11.46 -1.54
N VAL A 255 6.04 -12.04 -1.14
CA VAL A 255 5.84 -13.50 -1.22
C VAL A 255 5.82 -13.98 -2.67
N VAL A 256 5.18 -13.25 -3.58
CA VAL A 256 5.15 -13.64 -5.00
C VAL A 256 6.54 -13.57 -5.65
N THR A 257 7.36 -12.59 -5.27
CA THR A 257 8.72 -12.45 -5.80
C THR A 257 9.65 -13.53 -5.24
N LEU A 258 9.59 -13.81 -3.94
CA LEU A 258 10.39 -14.89 -3.35
C LEU A 258 9.95 -16.27 -3.85
N TYR A 259 8.65 -16.48 -4.10
CA TYR A 259 8.18 -17.71 -4.72
C TYR A 259 8.70 -17.85 -6.16
N LYS A 260 8.75 -16.78 -6.95
CA LYS A 260 9.33 -16.82 -8.30
C LYS A 260 10.81 -17.25 -8.25
N ASP A 261 11.58 -16.73 -7.29
CA ASP A 261 13.02 -16.96 -7.21
C ASP A 261 13.38 -18.31 -6.54
N TYR A 262 12.61 -18.73 -5.54
CA TYR A 262 12.96 -19.85 -4.64
C TYR A 262 11.84 -20.90 -4.46
N GLY A 263 10.70 -20.74 -5.12
CA GLY A 263 9.55 -21.62 -4.99
C GLY A 263 8.93 -21.62 -3.59
N MET A 264 8.18 -22.67 -3.25
CA MET A 264 7.56 -22.83 -1.93
C MET A 264 8.59 -22.94 -0.79
N ASP A 265 9.81 -23.40 -1.09
CA ASP A 265 10.92 -23.42 -0.13
C ASP A 265 11.27 -22.01 0.34
N GLY A 266 11.27 -21.02 -0.56
CA GLY A 266 11.46 -19.61 -0.21
C GLY A 266 10.46 -19.09 0.82
N ILE A 267 9.19 -19.50 0.70
CA ILE A 267 8.14 -19.11 1.65
C ILE A 267 8.35 -19.77 3.01
N SER A 268 8.68 -21.06 3.04
CA SER A 268 9.04 -21.76 4.28
C SER A 268 10.26 -21.13 4.97
N ARG A 269 11.29 -20.74 4.20
CA ARG A 269 12.48 -20.08 4.74
C ARG A 269 12.17 -18.67 5.24
N LEU A 270 11.28 -17.93 4.57
CA LEU A 270 10.83 -16.63 5.05
C LEU A 270 10.07 -16.76 6.38
N ALA A 271 9.20 -17.77 6.48
CA ALA A 271 8.46 -18.07 7.70
C ALA A 271 9.39 -18.44 8.86
N ARG A 272 10.45 -19.24 8.62
CA ARG A 272 11.47 -19.51 9.64
C ARG A 272 12.18 -18.24 10.11
N SER A 273 12.48 -17.33 9.20
CA SER A 273 13.15 -16.07 9.56
C SER A 273 12.23 -15.09 10.29
N TYR A 274 10.91 -15.26 10.20
CA TYR A 274 9.93 -14.35 10.73
C TYR A 274 9.91 -14.35 12.27
N MET A 275 10.13 -13.18 12.86
CA MET A 275 10.05 -12.97 14.31
C MET A 275 8.69 -12.38 14.71
N LYS A 276 8.24 -11.34 14.00
CA LYS A 276 7.02 -10.58 14.31
C LYS A 276 6.60 -9.67 13.17
N ASN A 277 5.31 -9.35 13.15
CA ASN A 277 4.77 -8.27 12.33
C ASN A 277 5.08 -6.93 13.01
N LEU A 278 5.55 -5.95 12.24
CA LEU A 278 5.62 -4.56 12.68
C LEU A 278 5.12 -3.66 11.55
N HIS A 279 4.44 -2.58 11.90
CA HIS A 279 4.16 -1.53 10.93
C HIS A 279 5.47 -0.80 10.59
N PRO A 280 5.72 -0.40 9.33
CA PRO A 280 6.96 0.30 8.94
C PRO A 280 7.32 1.52 9.81
N ALA A 281 6.32 2.30 10.23
CA ALA A 281 6.51 3.44 11.13
C ALA A 281 6.99 3.04 12.56
N GLN A 282 6.69 1.83 13.03
CA GLN A 282 7.20 1.30 14.30
C GLN A 282 8.66 0.85 14.17
N MET A 283 9.01 0.25 13.02
CA MET A 283 10.35 -0.29 12.75
C MET A 283 11.44 0.81 12.78
N VAL A 284 11.12 2.02 12.31
CA VAL A 284 12.04 3.18 12.29
C VAL A 284 12.16 3.93 13.63
N LYS A 285 11.20 3.72 14.55
CA LYS A 285 11.14 4.39 15.86
C LYS A 285 11.71 3.54 17.00
N ALA A 286 12.23 2.34 16.74
CA ALA A 286 12.77 1.43 17.76
C ALA A 286 14.05 1.99 18.43
N LYS A 287 13.87 2.92 19.36
CA LYS A 287 14.91 3.44 20.26
C LYS A 287 14.73 2.84 21.66
N GLY A 288 15.70 2.04 22.10
CA GLY A 288 16.01 1.92 23.53
C GLY A 288 15.98 0.50 24.15
N LYS A 289 17.13 0.13 24.71
CA LYS A 289 17.43 -0.52 26.03
C LYS A 289 16.59 -1.68 26.61
N THR A 290 15.60 -2.25 25.94
CA THR A 290 15.05 -3.55 26.38
C THR A 290 15.67 -4.67 25.56
N LYS A 291 16.53 -5.47 26.21
CA LYS A 291 17.20 -6.64 25.62
C LYS A 291 16.16 -7.63 25.07
N SER A 292 16.39 -8.04 23.81
CA SER A 292 15.95 -9.29 23.14
C SER A 292 14.51 -9.45 22.60
N THR A 293 13.84 -8.38 22.14
CA THR A 293 12.57 -8.54 21.39
C THR A 293 12.52 -7.77 20.06
N ASN A 294 13.62 -7.15 19.64
CA ASN A 294 13.69 -6.41 18.38
C ASN A 294 14.23 -7.29 17.25
N PRO A 295 13.71 -7.15 16.03
CA PRO A 295 14.24 -7.89 14.89
C PRO A 295 15.62 -7.34 14.53
N ALA A 296 16.50 -8.21 14.02
CA ALA A 296 17.77 -7.81 13.44
C ALA A 296 17.58 -7.13 12.08
N VAL A 297 16.56 -7.55 11.33
CA VAL A 297 16.23 -7.01 10.02
C VAL A 297 14.73 -6.73 9.95
N SER A 298 14.34 -5.58 9.44
CA SER A 298 12.95 -5.28 9.11
C SER A 298 12.82 -5.05 7.61
N ILE A 299 11.85 -5.70 6.96
CA ILE A 299 11.52 -5.41 5.55
C ILE A 299 10.57 -4.22 5.53
N ILE A 300 10.97 -3.12 4.91
CA ILE A 300 10.22 -1.86 4.89
C ILE A 300 10.13 -1.25 3.49
N PRO A 301 9.09 -0.46 3.20
CA PRO A 301 9.15 0.49 2.08
C PRO A 301 10.34 1.44 2.27
N TYR A 302 11.09 1.68 1.19
CA TYR A 302 12.24 2.58 1.19
C TYR A 302 11.89 3.99 1.67
N PHE A 303 10.66 4.45 1.44
CA PHE A 303 10.17 5.73 1.95
C PHE A 303 10.39 5.92 3.45
N PHE A 304 10.23 4.88 4.27
CA PHE A 304 10.40 5.00 5.73
C PHE A 304 11.85 5.23 6.15
N THR A 305 12.84 5.00 5.28
CA THR A 305 14.27 5.24 5.59
C THR A 305 14.58 6.71 5.88
N GLN A 306 13.74 7.66 5.44
CA GLN A 306 13.92 9.08 5.76
C GLN A 306 13.64 9.39 7.24
N MET A 307 12.88 8.52 7.93
CA MET A 307 12.51 8.71 9.34
C MET A 307 13.57 8.14 10.29
N LEU A 308 14.66 7.57 9.76
CA LEU A 308 15.73 7.01 10.56
C LEU A 308 16.41 8.10 11.37
N SER A 309 16.58 7.83 12.66
CA SER A 309 17.21 8.77 13.58
C SER A 309 18.22 8.07 14.48
N GLY A 310 19.46 7.97 14.01
CA GLY A 310 20.57 7.34 14.75
C GLY A 310 21.48 6.52 13.84
N GLU A 311 22.64 6.12 14.37
CA GLU A 311 23.67 5.39 13.60
C GLU A 311 23.56 3.86 13.73
N ASN A 312 22.71 3.37 14.65
CA ASN A 312 22.55 1.95 14.96
C ASN A 312 21.61 1.23 13.98
N GLN A 313 20.87 1.96 13.16
CA GLN A 313 20.08 1.41 12.06
C GLN A 313 20.71 1.77 10.72
N VAL A 314 20.68 0.85 9.76
CA VAL A 314 21.14 1.10 8.39
C VAL A 314 20.15 0.54 7.38
N ALA A 315 19.77 1.38 6.43
CA ALA A 315 18.99 0.95 5.28
C ALA A 315 19.93 0.27 4.27
N VAL A 316 19.60 -0.95 3.86
CA VAL A 316 20.34 -1.70 2.84
C VAL A 316 19.41 -1.95 1.66
N TRP A 317 19.81 -1.42 0.52
CA TRP A 317 19.21 -1.77 -0.76
C TRP A 317 19.78 -3.12 -1.21
N PRO A 318 18.96 -4.16 -1.42
CA PRO A 318 19.47 -5.48 -1.77
C PRO A 318 20.21 -5.46 -3.12
N GLU A 319 21.39 -6.07 -3.19
CA GLU A 319 22.23 -6.13 -4.40
C GLU A 319 21.55 -6.89 -5.55
N ASP A 320 20.74 -7.89 -5.19
CA ASP A 320 19.91 -8.67 -6.11
C ASP A 320 18.58 -7.97 -6.44
N GLY A 321 18.36 -6.78 -5.90
CA GLY A 321 17.30 -5.83 -6.22
C GLY A 321 16.25 -5.67 -5.12
N ALA A 322 15.77 -4.44 -4.92
CA ALA A 322 14.63 -4.16 -4.05
C ALA A 322 13.34 -4.71 -4.67
N VAL A 323 12.57 -5.49 -3.92
CA VAL A 323 11.26 -5.99 -4.39
C VAL A 323 10.32 -4.81 -4.58
N ILE A 324 9.67 -4.70 -5.73
CA ILE A 324 8.73 -3.61 -6.00
C ILE A 324 7.28 -4.05 -5.84
N SER A 325 6.48 -3.20 -5.19
CA SER A 325 5.02 -3.22 -5.29
C SER A 325 4.59 -2.06 -6.21
N PRO A 326 4.15 -2.32 -7.45
CA PRO A 326 3.76 -1.26 -8.37
C PRO A 326 2.42 -0.64 -8.02
N ILE A 327 2.23 0.62 -8.43
CA ILE A 327 0.94 1.32 -8.40
C ILE A 327 0.38 1.26 -9.82
N PHE A 328 -0.58 0.37 -10.02
CA PHE A 328 -1.21 0.16 -11.31
C PHE A 328 -2.34 1.15 -11.56
N MET A 329 -2.56 1.45 -12.83
CA MET A 329 -3.67 2.23 -13.34
C MET A 329 -4.23 1.52 -14.58
N ILE A 330 -5.54 1.37 -14.63
CA ILE A 330 -6.27 0.89 -15.81
C ILE A 330 -7.30 1.91 -16.23
N ALA A 331 -7.69 1.86 -17.51
CA ALA A 331 -8.70 2.75 -18.07
C ALA A 331 -9.61 2.02 -19.06
N LYS A 332 -10.90 2.33 -19.06
CA LYS A 332 -11.86 1.76 -20.01
C LYS A 332 -11.61 2.27 -21.43
N LYS A 333 -11.50 1.34 -22.37
CA LYS A 333 -11.24 1.62 -23.78
C LYS A 333 -12.38 2.41 -24.45
N GLU A 334 -13.63 2.15 -24.06
CA GLU A 334 -14.81 2.80 -24.64
C GLU A 334 -14.85 4.33 -24.46
N LYS A 335 -14.19 4.86 -23.42
CA LYS A 335 -14.14 6.29 -23.09
C LYS A 335 -12.75 6.89 -23.30
N LYS A 336 -11.89 6.24 -24.08
CA LYS A 336 -10.48 6.62 -24.28
C LYS A 336 -10.27 8.11 -24.58
N GLU A 337 -11.05 8.70 -25.47
CA GLU A 337 -10.91 10.13 -25.83
C GLU A 337 -11.11 11.06 -24.62
N LYS A 338 -12.08 10.77 -23.75
CA LYS A 338 -12.35 11.53 -22.52
C LYS A 338 -11.38 11.19 -21.39
N ILE A 339 -10.83 9.98 -21.38
CA ILE A 339 -9.92 9.53 -20.32
C ILE A 339 -8.47 9.97 -20.60
N GLN A 340 -8.06 10.09 -21.87
CA GLN A 340 -6.66 10.38 -22.21
C GLN A 340 -6.09 11.61 -21.50
N PRO A 341 -6.78 12.77 -21.41
CA PRO A 341 -6.25 13.93 -20.67
C PRO A 341 -6.02 13.65 -19.17
N ILE A 342 -6.82 12.75 -18.58
CA ILE A 342 -6.71 12.33 -17.19
C ILE A 342 -5.50 11.41 -17.02
N ILE A 343 -5.31 10.45 -17.94
CA ILE A 343 -4.11 9.60 -17.97
C ILE A 343 -2.85 10.46 -18.14
N ASP A 344 -2.86 11.40 -19.08
CA ASP A 344 -1.73 12.30 -19.36
C ASP A 344 -1.37 13.13 -18.12
N PHE A 345 -2.38 13.55 -17.34
CA PHE A 345 -2.16 14.20 -16.05
C PHE A 345 -1.52 13.27 -15.03
N PHE A 346 -2.07 12.07 -14.79
CA PHE A 346 -1.52 11.12 -13.83
C PHE A 346 -0.14 10.59 -14.20
N MET A 347 0.20 10.60 -15.49
CA MET A 347 1.52 10.24 -16.02
C MET A 347 2.41 11.46 -16.30
N SER A 348 1.97 12.67 -15.95
CA SER A 348 2.71 13.91 -16.22
C SER A 348 4.00 13.99 -15.41
N LYS A 349 4.91 14.86 -15.84
CA LYS A 349 6.16 15.12 -15.10
C LYS A 349 5.89 15.65 -13.69
N GLU A 350 4.93 16.56 -13.55
CA GLU A 350 4.55 17.14 -12.24
C GLU A 350 4.12 16.04 -11.27
N ILE A 351 3.24 15.14 -11.71
CA ILE A 351 2.83 13.99 -10.90
C ILE A 351 4.00 13.03 -10.67
N GLY A 352 4.84 12.80 -11.68
CA GLY A 352 6.04 11.99 -11.50
C GLY A 352 7.03 12.54 -10.47
N GLU A 353 7.20 13.87 -10.38
CA GLU A 353 8.02 14.54 -9.37
C GLU A 353 7.39 14.41 -7.96
N ILE A 354 6.06 14.56 -7.86
CA ILE A 354 5.30 14.30 -6.63
C ILE A 354 5.48 12.84 -6.18
N PHE A 355 5.35 11.89 -7.12
CA PHE A 355 5.51 10.47 -6.87
C PHE A 355 6.93 10.18 -6.44
N SER A 356 7.96 10.64 -7.17
CA SER A 356 9.37 10.38 -6.84
C SER A 356 9.65 10.62 -5.36
N ALA A 357 9.05 11.66 -4.76
CA ALA A 357 9.22 11.99 -3.34
C ALA A 357 10.72 12.04 -2.98
N ASN A 358 11.53 12.61 -3.88
CA ASN A 358 12.99 12.57 -3.87
C ASN A 358 13.58 11.14 -3.87
N GLY A 359 13.13 10.28 -4.80
CA GLY A 359 13.60 8.90 -4.95
C GLY A 359 13.05 7.87 -3.96
N LYS A 360 12.05 8.25 -3.17
CA LYS A 360 11.44 7.39 -2.13
C LYS A 360 10.25 6.56 -2.63
N PHE A 361 9.62 7.02 -3.70
CA PHE A 361 8.60 6.30 -4.47
C PHE A 361 8.92 6.48 -5.95
N PRO A 362 9.90 5.74 -6.49
CA PRO A 362 10.38 5.95 -7.85
C PRO A 362 9.24 5.98 -8.89
N SER A 363 9.24 7.00 -9.74
CA SER A 363 8.25 7.23 -10.79
C SER A 363 8.67 6.57 -12.10
N THR A 364 7.68 6.14 -12.87
CA THR A 364 7.86 5.64 -14.24
C THR A 364 7.82 6.76 -15.28
N ASN A 365 7.60 8.02 -14.90
CA ASN A 365 7.66 9.12 -15.84
C ASN A 365 9.07 9.27 -16.44
N LYS A 366 9.15 9.35 -17.77
CA LYS A 366 10.42 9.37 -18.52
C LYS A 366 11.32 10.59 -18.26
N GLU A 367 10.77 11.68 -17.75
CA GLU A 367 11.48 12.96 -17.54
C GLU A 367 11.92 13.17 -16.10
N VAL A 368 11.53 12.27 -15.19
CA VAL A 368 11.81 12.38 -13.75
C VAL A 368 13.12 11.68 -13.41
N ASP A 369 13.98 12.36 -12.65
CA ASP A 369 15.13 11.72 -12.01
C ASP A 369 14.69 11.11 -10.68
N ASN A 370 14.80 9.80 -10.54
CA ASN A 370 14.49 9.10 -9.29
C ASN A 370 15.63 9.18 -8.26
N GLY A 371 16.79 9.77 -8.60
CA GLY A 371 17.92 9.91 -7.67
C GLY A 371 18.50 8.57 -7.22
N LEU A 372 18.31 7.51 -8.01
CA LEU A 372 18.84 6.17 -7.75
C LEU A 372 20.30 6.09 -8.18
N LYS A 373 21.11 5.36 -7.41
CA LYS A 373 22.47 4.98 -7.81
C LYS A 373 22.44 3.85 -8.82
N GLU A 374 23.50 3.72 -9.62
CA GLU A 374 23.64 2.67 -10.64
C GLU A 374 23.51 1.24 -10.08
N ASP A 375 23.84 1.03 -8.80
CA ASP A 375 23.75 -0.26 -8.11
C ASP A 375 22.37 -0.55 -7.49
N GLN A 376 21.46 0.42 -7.46
CA GLN A 376 20.12 0.28 -6.89
C GLN A 376 19.14 -0.38 -7.87
N LYS A 377 19.26 -1.71 -8.00
CA LYS A 377 18.40 -2.53 -8.88
C LYS A 377 17.05 -2.85 -8.27
N PHE A 378 16.11 -3.30 -9.10
CA PHE A 378 14.78 -3.74 -8.67
C PHE A 378 14.54 -5.22 -8.95
N LYS A 379 13.72 -5.87 -8.12
CA LYS A 379 13.15 -7.20 -8.37
C LYS A 379 11.68 -7.05 -8.75
N TRP A 380 11.39 -7.43 -9.99
CA TRP A 380 10.06 -7.47 -10.57
C TRP A 380 9.68 -8.90 -10.94
N VAL A 381 8.43 -9.30 -10.68
CA VAL A 381 7.95 -10.64 -11.07
C VAL A 381 7.86 -10.81 -12.58
N GLY A 382 7.64 -9.72 -13.33
CA GLY A 382 7.55 -9.75 -14.78
C GLY A 382 6.14 -10.07 -15.29
N TRP A 383 5.77 -9.42 -16.39
CA TRP A 383 4.48 -9.64 -17.07
C TRP A 383 4.28 -11.10 -17.47
N ASP A 384 5.34 -11.74 -18.01
CA ASP A 384 5.36 -13.16 -18.33
C ASP A 384 4.96 -14.09 -17.17
N PHE A 385 5.32 -13.72 -15.94
CA PHE A 385 4.98 -14.50 -14.75
C PHE A 385 3.51 -14.30 -14.37
N ILE A 386 3.04 -13.05 -14.44
CA ILE A 386 1.68 -12.61 -14.13
C ILE A 386 0.68 -13.24 -15.09
N GLU A 387 0.92 -13.15 -16.40
CA GLU A 387 -0.01 -13.62 -17.43
C GLU A 387 -0.24 -15.15 -17.42
N LYS A 388 0.79 -15.91 -17.02
CA LYS A 388 0.74 -17.37 -17.02
C LYS A 388 0.08 -17.96 -15.78
N ARG A 389 -0.38 -17.14 -14.83
CA ARG A 389 -0.86 -17.58 -13.51
C ARG A 389 -2.09 -16.81 -13.05
N ASP A 390 -2.87 -17.45 -12.19
CA ASP A 390 -3.83 -16.75 -11.35
C ASP A 390 -3.07 -16.23 -10.13
N ILE A 391 -2.72 -14.93 -10.14
CA ILE A 391 -1.92 -14.35 -9.07
C ILE A 391 -2.73 -14.25 -7.78
N GLY A 392 -4.03 -13.97 -7.86
CA GLY A 392 -4.90 -13.96 -6.68
C GLY A 392 -4.96 -15.32 -5.98
N ALA A 393 -5.18 -16.40 -6.73
CA ALA A 393 -5.15 -17.76 -6.17
C ALA A 393 -3.76 -18.13 -5.61
N LEU A 394 -2.69 -17.77 -6.31
CA LEU A 394 -1.33 -18.00 -5.84
C LEU A 394 -1.06 -17.24 -4.52
N LEU A 395 -1.43 -15.96 -4.41
CA LEU A 395 -1.21 -15.18 -3.19
C LEU A 395 -1.90 -15.83 -1.98
N LYS A 396 -3.15 -16.29 -2.14
CA LYS A 396 -3.89 -17.04 -1.11
C LYS A 396 -3.12 -18.30 -0.68
N GLU A 397 -2.54 -19.04 -1.62
CA GLU A 397 -1.71 -20.23 -1.33
C GLU A 397 -0.42 -19.88 -0.59
N LEU A 398 0.31 -18.84 -1.04
CA LEU A 398 1.57 -18.41 -0.43
C LEU A 398 1.35 -17.87 0.99
N GLU A 399 0.30 -17.08 1.20
CA GLU A 399 -0.10 -16.59 2.51
C GLU A 399 -0.49 -17.74 3.45
N ALA A 400 -1.30 -18.69 2.97
CA ALA A 400 -1.67 -19.86 3.76
C ALA A 400 -0.45 -20.69 4.17
N LYS A 401 0.49 -20.92 3.24
CA LYS A 401 1.75 -21.62 3.51
C LYS A 401 2.59 -20.88 4.55
N PHE A 402 2.77 -19.56 4.39
CA PHE A 402 3.52 -18.75 5.34
C PHE A 402 2.90 -18.83 6.74
N ASN A 403 1.59 -18.64 6.84
CA ASN A 403 0.85 -18.68 8.10
C ASN A 403 0.88 -20.07 8.77
N GLU A 404 0.86 -21.16 7.99
CA GLU A 404 0.98 -22.51 8.53
C GLU A 404 2.37 -22.73 9.16
N GLU A 405 3.43 -22.24 8.52
CA GLU A 405 4.82 -22.46 8.98
C GLU A 405 5.17 -21.64 10.23
N ILE A 406 4.66 -20.41 10.37
CA ILE A 406 4.96 -19.57 11.56
C ILE A 406 4.22 -20.03 12.84
N VAL A 407 3.30 -21.00 12.73
CA VAL A 407 2.57 -21.57 13.87
C VAL A 407 3.19 -22.90 14.33
N LYS A 408 4.10 -23.49 13.54
CA LYS A 408 4.84 -24.70 13.89
C LYS A 408 5.90 -24.39 14.94
#